data_AF-A0A3C8C973-F1
#
_entry.id   AF-A0A3C8C973-F1
#
_cell.length_a   1.000
_cell.length_b   1.000
_cell.length_c   1.000
_cell.angle_alpha   90.00
_cell.angle_beta   90.00
_cell.angle_gamma   90.00
#
_symmetry.space_group_name_H-M   'P 1'
#
loop_
_entity.id
_entity.type
_entity.pdbx_description
1 polymer ?
#
loop_
_entity_poly.entity_id
_entity_poly.type
_entity_poly.pdbx_seq_one_letter_code
_entity_poly.pdbx_strand_id
1 'polypeptide(L)'
;LRFLDTGVFMRLGENHPRYSKIFLVAATNKDLIREIQEGRFREDLYHRLNALSFHIPRLNEREEDIEDLATHFLGILFNSYKKEGDDSTLPKLEPAAVECLKQHQYRGNVRELKNILLRAMLFRKGAIITKDDIISACQPSFSEGGDKTNRNFIETLLDQFEAGEANFWADIHQPFKENHLTRDTVRSLILAAKNRYQTNLPGLAVKLGACKTRSHLESDERKKFISFKNFLYKTVKISSN
;
A
#
# COMPACT_ATOMS: atom_id res chain seq x y z
N LEU A 1 -18.31 -28.90 12.38
CA LEU A 1 -18.63 -27.72 11.55
C LEU A 1 -20.15 -27.44 11.55
N ARG A 2 -20.77 -27.38 12.74
CA ARG A 2 -22.24 -27.46 12.94
C ARG A 2 -23.04 -26.37 12.24
N PHE A 3 -22.48 -25.17 12.12
CA PHE A 3 -23.20 -24.01 11.60
C PHE A 3 -23.63 -24.16 10.13
N LEU A 4 -22.77 -24.71 9.26
CA LEU A 4 -23.11 -24.85 7.83
C LEU A 4 -24.18 -25.93 7.59
N ASP A 5 -24.33 -26.89 8.50
CA ASP A 5 -25.33 -27.96 8.40
C ASP A 5 -26.67 -27.55 8.99
N THR A 6 -26.65 -27.11 10.24
CA THR A 6 -27.86 -26.96 11.05
C THR A 6 -28.20 -25.50 11.33
N GLY A 7 -27.35 -24.55 10.92
CA GLY A 7 -27.48 -23.14 11.29
C GLY A 7 -27.19 -22.86 12.77
N VAL A 8 -26.73 -23.87 13.53
CA VAL A 8 -26.50 -23.74 14.98
C VAL A 8 -25.13 -23.17 15.27
N PHE A 9 -25.09 -22.13 16.10
CA PHE A 9 -23.86 -21.52 16.61
C PHE A 9 -24.01 -21.16 18.10
N MET A 10 -22.89 -20.92 18.77
CA MET A 10 -22.83 -20.49 20.17
C MET A 10 -21.87 -19.31 20.26
N ARG A 11 -22.14 -18.35 21.15
CA ARG A 11 -21.19 -17.29 21.45
C ARG A 11 -20.06 -17.86 22.30
N LEU A 12 -18.87 -17.28 22.19
CA LEU A 12 -17.73 -17.68 23.04
C LEU A 12 -18.08 -17.41 24.51
N GLY A 13 -17.97 -18.42 25.36
CA GLY A 13 -18.32 -18.35 26.77
C GLY A 13 -19.81 -18.58 27.09
N GLU A 14 -20.66 -18.80 26.09
CA GLU A 14 -22.08 -19.11 26.26
C GLU A 14 -22.35 -20.58 25.90
N ASN A 15 -23.14 -21.30 26.70
CA ASN A 15 -23.54 -22.69 26.42
C ASN A 15 -24.92 -22.79 25.74
N HIS A 16 -25.53 -21.65 25.40
CA HIS A 16 -26.85 -21.61 24.79
C HIS A 16 -26.74 -21.68 23.26
N PRO A 17 -27.31 -22.73 22.61
CA PRO A 17 -27.32 -22.83 21.15
C PRO A 17 -28.25 -21.78 20.54
N ARG A 18 -27.80 -21.12 19.48
CA ARG A 18 -28.54 -20.15 18.69
C ARG A 18 -28.66 -20.64 17.26
N TYR A 19 -29.72 -20.24 16.58
CA TYR A 19 -30.03 -20.66 15.21
C TYR A 19 -30.04 -19.45 14.29
N SER A 20 -29.45 -19.58 13.10
CA SER A 20 -29.58 -18.59 12.04
C SER A 20 -29.73 -19.28 10.68
N LYS A 21 -30.62 -18.74 9.85
CA LYS A 21 -30.79 -19.14 8.45
C LYS A 21 -30.11 -18.09 7.60
N ILE A 22 -29.05 -18.48 6.89
CA ILE A 22 -28.24 -17.57 6.06
C ILE A 22 -28.08 -18.11 4.64
N PHE A 23 -27.82 -17.20 3.70
CA PHE A 23 -27.24 -17.54 2.41
C PHE A 23 -25.74 -17.21 2.47
N LEU A 24 -24.90 -18.23 2.38
CA LEU A 24 -23.46 -18.08 2.52
C LEU A 24 -22.80 -17.90 1.16
N VAL A 25 -22.10 -16.79 0.98
CA VAL A 25 -21.20 -16.56 -0.16
C VAL A 25 -19.78 -16.44 0.38
N ALA A 26 -18.88 -17.27 -0.12
CA ALA A 26 -17.46 -17.24 0.20
C ALA A 26 -16.64 -17.00 -1.07
N ALA A 27 -15.56 -16.24 -0.95
CA ALA A 27 -14.63 -15.97 -2.03
C ALA A 27 -13.20 -16.10 -1.53
N THR A 28 -12.31 -16.61 -2.36
CA THR A 28 -10.89 -16.78 -2.06
C THR A 28 -10.07 -16.61 -3.32
N ASN A 29 -8.87 -16.04 -3.19
CA ASN A 29 -7.86 -15.99 -4.24
C ASN A 29 -6.83 -17.13 -4.14
N LYS A 30 -6.96 -18.00 -3.12
CA LYS A 30 -6.11 -19.17 -2.92
C LYS A 30 -6.74 -20.40 -3.54
N ASP A 31 -5.89 -21.30 -4.03
CA ASP A 31 -6.29 -22.65 -4.43
C ASP A 31 -6.58 -23.49 -3.19
N LEU A 32 -7.87 -23.72 -2.91
CA LEU A 32 -8.30 -24.49 -1.73
C LEU A 32 -7.86 -25.95 -1.78
N ILE A 33 -7.74 -26.56 -2.97
CA ILE A 33 -7.33 -27.96 -3.10
C ILE A 33 -5.87 -28.09 -2.63
N ARG A 34 -5.03 -27.16 -3.07
CA ARG A 34 -3.63 -27.09 -2.62
C ARG A 34 -3.53 -26.81 -1.12
N GLU A 35 -4.35 -25.90 -0.57
CA GLU A 35 -4.34 -25.63 0.87
C GLU A 35 -4.79 -26.82 1.72
N ILE A 36 -5.66 -27.69 1.20
CA ILE A 36 -6.05 -28.96 1.85
C ILE A 36 -4.88 -29.94 1.86
N GLN A 37 -4.21 -30.11 0.72
CA GLN A 37 -3.03 -30.98 0.60
C GLN A 37 -1.90 -30.56 1.54
N GLU A 38 -1.72 -29.25 1.73
CA GLU A 38 -0.71 -28.69 2.63
C GLU A 38 -1.19 -28.61 4.10
N GLY A 39 -2.36 -29.18 4.42
CA GLY A 39 -2.91 -29.29 5.78
C GLY A 39 -3.37 -27.96 6.41
N ARG A 40 -3.41 -26.88 5.62
CA ARG A 40 -3.81 -25.53 6.07
C ARG A 40 -5.31 -25.30 5.99
N PHE A 41 -6.01 -26.10 5.20
CA PHE A 41 -7.46 -26.02 5.06
C PHE A 41 -8.12 -27.36 5.33
N ARG A 42 -9.30 -27.31 5.95
CA ARG A 42 -10.05 -28.51 6.31
C ARG A 42 -10.86 -29.01 5.11
N GLU A 43 -10.67 -30.27 4.77
CA GLU A 43 -11.41 -30.93 3.69
C GLU A 43 -12.93 -30.95 3.94
N ASP A 44 -13.37 -31.19 5.18
CA ASP A 44 -14.80 -31.21 5.54
C ASP A 44 -15.49 -29.85 5.34
N LEU A 45 -14.75 -28.74 5.48
CA LEU A 45 -15.24 -27.40 5.19
C LEU A 45 -15.33 -27.15 3.68
N TYR A 46 -14.33 -27.61 2.92
CA TYR A 46 -14.28 -27.43 1.47
C TYR A 46 -15.49 -28.04 0.78
N HIS A 47 -15.82 -29.30 1.08
CA HIS A 47 -16.96 -29.96 0.46
C HIS A 47 -18.31 -29.30 0.79
N ARG A 48 -18.41 -28.59 1.92
CA ARG A 48 -19.62 -27.84 2.30
C ARG A 48 -19.73 -26.49 1.61
N LEU A 49 -18.61 -25.83 1.38
CA LEU A 49 -18.57 -24.55 0.68
C LEU A 49 -18.67 -24.74 -0.84
N ASN A 50 -18.06 -25.79 -1.38
CA ASN A 50 -17.95 -26.06 -2.82
C ASN A 50 -19.17 -26.78 -3.39
N ALA A 51 -20.38 -26.42 -2.94
CA ALA A 51 -21.62 -26.92 -3.54
C ALA A 51 -21.87 -26.29 -4.92
N LEU A 52 -21.54 -25.00 -5.06
CA LEU A 52 -21.58 -24.25 -6.31
C LEU A 52 -20.38 -23.31 -6.33
N SER A 53 -19.52 -23.43 -7.34
CA SER A 53 -18.35 -22.57 -7.51
C SER A 53 -18.42 -21.80 -8.81
N PHE A 54 -18.03 -20.54 -8.72
CA PHE A 54 -17.91 -19.65 -9.85
C PHE A 54 -16.46 -19.21 -9.98
N HIS A 55 -15.85 -19.53 -11.11
CA HIS A 55 -14.55 -18.98 -11.45
C HIS A 55 -14.74 -17.57 -12.03
N ILE A 56 -14.14 -16.57 -11.39
CA ILE A 56 -14.16 -15.19 -11.90
C ILE A 56 -12.92 -15.03 -12.79
N PRO A 57 -13.09 -14.80 -14.10
CA PRO A 57 -11.96 -14.59 -15.01
C PRO A 57 -11.18 -13.34 -14.61
N ARG A 58 -9.89 -13.34 -14.95
CA ARG A 58 -9.06 -12.14 -14.84
C ARG A 58 -9.51 -11.12 -15.88
N LEU A 59 -9.19 -9.86 -15.63
CA LEU A 59 -9.52 -8.78 -16.58
C LEU A 59 -8.81 -9.00 -17.93
N ASN A 60 -7.59 -9.55 -17.91
CA ASN A 60 -6.83 -9.89 -19.13
C ASN A 60 -7.48 -11.01 -19.96
N GLU A 61 -8.41 -11.78 -19.39
CA GLU A 61 -9.14 -12.82 -20.13
C GLU A 61 -10.43 -12.27 -20.75
N ARG A 62 -10.74 -10.99 -20.49
CA ARG A 62 -11.97 -10.29 -20.89
C ARG A 62 -11.66 -8.90 -21.43
N GLU A 63 -10.74 -8.84 -22.39
CA GLU A 63 -10.24 -7.57 -22.94
C GLU A 63 -11.34 -6.75 -23.62
N GLU A 64 -12.37 -7.42 -24.16
CA GLU A 64 -13.55 -6.80 -24.77
C GLU A 64 -14.35 -5.93 -23.79
N ASP A 65 -14.38 -6.29 -22.50
CA ASP A 65 -15.11 -5.54 -21.47
C ASP A 65 -14.35 -4.29 -20.97
N ILE A 66 -13.06 -4.15 -21.31
CA ILE A 66 -12.20 -3.09 -20.77
C ILE A 66 -12.74 -1.71 -21.13
N GLU A 67 -13.24 -1.53 -22.35
CA GLU A 67 -13.74 -0.25 -22.84
C GLU A 67 -15.01 0.19 -22.09
N ASP A 68 -15.97 -0.71 -21.93
CA ASP A 68 -17.21 -0.46 -21.19
C ASP A 68 -16.93 -0.21 -19.71
N LEU A 69 -16.06 -1.02 -19.11
CA LEU A 69 -15.61 -0.84 -17.73
C LEU A 69 -14.88 0.49 -17.55
N ALA A 70 -14.03 0.89 -18.49
CA ALA A 70 -13.31 2.15 -18.41
C ALA A 70 -14.25 3.34 -18.48
N THR A 71 -15.22 3.30 -19.39
CA THR A 71 -16.28 4.32 -19.51
C THR A 71 -17.10 4.42 -18.23
N HIS A 72 -17.52 3.27 -17.68
CA HIS A 72 -18.28 3.20 -16.43
C HIS A 72 -17.49 3.76 -15.24
N PHE A 73 -16.23 3.35 -15.05
CA PHE A 73 -15.40 3.84 -13.95
C PHE A 73 -15.06 5.32 -14.09
N LEU A 74 -14.82 5.82 -15.31
CA LEU A 74 -14.63 7.26 -15.53
C LEU A 74 -15.87 8.05 -15.12
N GLY A 75 -17.07 7.57 -15.42
CA GLY A 75 -18.32 8.17 -14.94
C GLY A 75 -18.39 8.26 -13.42
N ILE A 76 -18.10 7.15 -12.72
CA ILE A 76 -18.10 7.10 -11.26
C ILE A 76 -17.04 8.05 -10.67
N LEU A 77 -15.81 7.98 -11.20
CA LEU A 77 -14.68 8.78 -10.71
C LEU A 77 -14.95 10.27 -10.94
N PHE A 78 -15.45 10.63 -12.12
CA PHE A 78 -15.78 12.00 -12.42
C PHE A 78 -16.82 12.57 -11.45
N ASN A 79 -17.91 11.83 -11.20
CA ASN A 79 -18.92 12.26 -10.23
C ASN A 79 -18.39 12.35 -8.80
N SER A 80 -17.40 11.52 -8.44
CA SER A 80 -16.80 11.51 -7.10
C SER A 80 -15.83 12.68 -6.86
N TYR A 81 -15.18 13.18 -7.90
CA TYR A 81 -14.11 14.20 -7.80
C TYR A 81 -14.48 15.55 -8.41
N LYS A 82 -15.59 15.65 -9.15
CA LYS A 82 -16.13 16.92 -9.63
C LYS A 82 -16.53 17.79 -8.43
N LYS A 83 -16.08 19.05 -8.42
CA LYS A 83 -16.50 20.02 -7.40
C LYS A 83 -17.90 20.54 -7.73
N GLU A 84 -18.71 20.79 -6.71
CA GLU A 84 -19.99 21.48 -6.88
C GLU A 84 -19.76 22.84 -7.54
N GLY A 85 -20.47 23.11 -8.64
CA GLY A 85 -20.33 24.34 -9.43
C GLY A 85 -19.23 24.32 -10.51
N ASP A 86 -18.53 23.20 -10.71
CA ASP A 86 -17.59 23.04 -11.81
C ASP A 86 -18.35 22.73 -13.13
N ASP A 87 -18.15 23.51 -14.18
CA ASP A 87 -18.75 23.28 -15.51
C ASP A 87 -17.98 22.25 -16.34
N SER A 88 -17.00 21.59 -15.72
CA SER A 88 -16.28 20.49 -16.33
C SER A 88 -17.23 19.42 -16.88
N THR A 89 -16.91 18.96 -18.08
CA THR A 89 -17.58 17.85 -18.77
C THR A 89 -16.91 16.54 -18.42
N LEU A 90 -17.68 15.44 -18.44
CA LEU A 90 -17.15 14.09 -18.30
C LEU A 90 -16.03 13.86 -19.34
N PRO A 91 -14.81 13.51 -18.92
CA PRO A 91 -13.73 13.28 -19.86
C PRO A 91 -14.03 12.07 -20.74
N LYS A 92 -13.67 12.18 -22.02
CA LYS A 92 -13.79 11.09 -22.99
C LYS A 92 -12.42 10.45 -23.22
N LEU A 93 -12.41 9.13 -23.43
CA LEU A 93 -11.22 8.43 -23.89
C LEU A 93 -11.10 8.58 -25.41
N GLU A 94 -9.90 8.91 -25.87
CA GLU A 94 -9.57 8.80 -27.29
C GLU A 94 -9.46 7.31 -27.70
N PRO A 95 -9.79 6.92 -28.94
CA PRO A 95 -9.64 5.53 -29.40
C PRO A 95 -8.26 4.93 -29.14
N ALA A 96 -7.18 5.71 -29.35
CA ALA A 96 -5.81 5.26 -29.09
C ALA A 96 -5.53 5.01 -27.60
N ALA A 97 -6.23 5.71 -26.70
CA ALA A 97 -6.15 5.49 -25.25
C ALA A 97 -6.85 4.19 -24.85
N VAL A 98 -7.99 3.88 -25.46
CA VAL A 98 -8.73 2.63 -25.25
C VAL A 98 -7.89 1.43 -25.70
N GLU A 99 -7.28 1.50 -26.87
CA GLU A 99 -6.39 0.42 -27.36
C GLU A 99 -5.20 0.20 -26.43
N CYS A 100 -4.63 1.28 -25.87
CA CYS A 100 -3.57 1.17 -24.86
C CYS A 100 -4.04 0.47 -23.58
N LEU A 101 -5.28 0.70 -23.15
CA LEU A 101 -5.87 0.00 -22.00
C LEU A 101 -6.07 -1.48 -22.32
N LYS A 102 -6.61 -1.82 -23.51
CA LYS A 102 -6.82 -3.22 -23.93
C LYS A 102 -5.53 -4.03 -23.97
N GLN A 103 -4.42 -3.43 -24.41
CA GLN A 103 -3.12 -4.08 -24.49
C GLN A 103 -2.37 -4.17 -23.15
N HIS A 104 -2.85 -3.51 -22.09
CA HIS A 104 -2.16 -3.48 -20.80
C HIS A 104 -2.40 -4.77 -20.01
N GLN A 105 -1.35 -5.34 -19.42
CA GLN A 105 -1.48 -6.51 -18.56
C GLN A 105 -1.85 -6.11 -17.13
N TYR A 106 -3.11 -6.32 -16.76
CA TYR A 106 -3.62 -6.03 -15.43
C TYR A 106 -3.24 -7.13 -14.43
N ARG A 107 -2.30 -6.83 -13.53
CA ARG A 107 -1.99 -7.69 -12.37
C ARG A 107 -2.97 -7.47 -11.23
N GLY A 108 -3.46 -6.25 -11.07
CA GLY A 108 -4.48 -5.87 -10.09
C GLY A 108 -5.92 -5.92 -10.61
N ASN A 109 -6.15 -6.48 -11.80
CA ASN A 109 -7.44 -6.53 -12.49
C ASN A 109 -8.14 -5.14 -12.49
N VAL A 110 -9.44 -5.14 -12.19
CA VAL A 110 -10.31 -3.96 -12.14
C VAL A 110 -9.80 -2.85 -11.21
N ARG A 111 -9.12 -3.21 -10.11
CA ARG A 111 -8.56 -2.21 -9.19
C ARG A 111 -7.44 -1.41 -9.84
N GLU A 112 -6.59 -2.08 -10.63
CA GLU A 112 -5.52 -1.43 -11.37
C GLU A 112 -6.08 -0.55 -12.47
N LEU A 113 -7.05 -1.04 -13.27
CA LEU A 113 -7.76 -0.25 -14.28
C LEU A 113 -8.33 1.05 -13.67
N LYS A 114 -9.06 0.96 -12.57
CA LYS A 114 -9.62 2.13 -11.88
C LYS A 114 -8.53 3.12 -11.45
N ASN A 115 -7.39 2.64 -10.97
CA ASN A 115 -6.27 3.51 -10.54
C ASN A 115 -5.57 4.21 -11.72
N ILE A 116 -5.45 3.53 -12.86
CA ILE A 116 -4.92 4.12 -14.09
C ILE A 116 -5.87 5.23 -14.56
N LEU A 117 -7.16 4.93 -14.65
CA LEU A 117 -8.18 5.89 -15.07
C LEU A 117 -8.27 7.09 -14.14
N LEU A 118 -8.20 6.89 -12.82
CA LEU A 118 -8.15 7.99 -11.85
C LEU A 118 -6.94 8.89 -12.09
N ARG A 119 -5.75 8.33 -12.30
CA ARG A 119 -4.53 9.11 -12.56
C ARG A 119 -4.63 9.86 -13.87
N ALA A 120 -5.03 9.20 -14.95
CA ALA A 120 -5.25 9.84 -16.23
C ALA A 120 -6.29 10.98 -16.12
N MET A 121 -7.38 10.74 -15.40
CA MET A 121 -8.41 11.75 -15.13
C MET A 121 -7.86 12.96 -14.38
N LEU A 122 -6.98 12.78 -13.38
CA LEU A 122 -6.44 13.89 -12.57
C LEU A 122 -5.35 14.69 -13.28
N PHE A 123 -4.53 14.03 -14.11
CA PHE A 123 -3.38 14.67 -14.78
C PHE A 123 -3.68 15.14 -16.21
N ARG A 124 -4.85 14.81 -16.77
CA ARG A 124 -5.25 15.28 -18.11
C ARG A 124 -5.21 16.81 -18.19
N LYS A 125 -4.80 17.31 -19.36
CA LYS A 125 -4.77 18.76 -19.64
C LYS A 125 -6.06 19.29 -20.27
N GLY A 126 -7.02 18.42 -20.58
CA GLY A 126 -8.26 18.82 -21.26
C GLY A 126 -9.42 17.86 -21.03
N ALA A 127 -10.44 17.95 -21.89
CA ALA A 127 -11.65 17.12 -21.83
C ALA A 127 -11.45 15.70 -22.42
N ILE A 128 -10.34 15.46 -23.13
CA ILE A 128 -10.02 14.18 -23.74
C ILE A 128 -8.83 13.58 -23.01
N ILE A 129 -8.94 12.31 -22.63
CA ILE A 129 -7.84 11.49 -22.10
C ILE A 129 -7.16 10.85 -23.31
N THR A 130 -5.91 11.24 -23.52
CA THR A 130 -5.10 10.82 -24.66
C THR A 130 -4.32 9.54 -24.36
N LYS A 131 -3.72 8.95 -25.40
CA LYS A 131 -2.82 7.80 -25.25
C LYS A 131 -1.67 8.10 -24.28
N ASP A 132 -1.07 9.28 -24.37
CA ASP A 132 0.07 9.66 -23.52
C ASP A 132 -0.32 9.79 -22.04
N ASP A 133 -1.54 10.25 -21.75
CA ASP A 133 -2.07 10.28 -20.39
C ASP A 133 -2.21 8.87 -19.79
N ILE A 134 -2.67 7.90 -20.59
CA ILE A 134 -2.77 6.50 -20.18
C ILE A 134 -1.37 5.89 -19.98
N ILE A 135 -0.44 6.08 -20.92
CA ILE A 135 0.94 5.56 -20.77
C ILE A 135 1.57 6.09 -19.49
N SER A 136 1.43 7.39 -19.23
CA SER A 136 1.96 8.04 -18.02
C SER A 136 1.29 7.50 -16.75
N ALA A 137 0.00 7.19 -16.79
CA ALA A 137 -0.76 6.63 -15.67
C ALA A 137 -0.50 5.12 -15.43
N CYS A 138 -0.23 4.36 -16.50
CA CYS A 138 0.12 2.94 -16.47
C CYS A 138 1.47 2.70 -15.81
N GLN A 139 2.41 3.63 -15.92
CA GLN A 139 3.62 3.60 -15.11
C GLN A 139 3.19 3.75 -13.64
N PRO A 140 3.27 2.69 -12.83
CA PRO A 140 3.04 2.88 -11.42
C PRO A 140 4.16 3.78 -10.93
N SER A 141 3.83 4.71 -10.03
CA SER A 141 4.81 5.29 -9.10
C SER A 141 5.35 4.24 -8.10
N PHE A 142 5.49 2.99 -8.57
CA PHE A 142 6.20 1.87 -7.96
C PHE A 142 7.23 1.34 -8.98
N SER A 143 8.09 2.21 -9.50
CA SER A 143 9.37 1.79 -10.10
C SER A 143 10.30 2.99 -10.32
N GLU A 144 11.37 3.03 -9.52
CA GLU A 144 12.72 3.55 -9.80
C GLU A 144 12.98 5.04 -10.04
N GLY A 145 12.00 5.85 -10.46
CA GLY A 145 12.21 7.31 -10.64
C GLY A 145 12.31 8.07 -9.31
N GLY A 146 11.56 7.63 -8.30
CA GLY A 146 11.64 8.16 -6.94
C GLY A 146 12.91 7.73 -6.21
N ASP A 147 13.61 6.69 -6.66
CA ASP A 147 14.82 6.20 -5.98
C ASP A 147 16.03 7.07 -6.34
N LYS A 148 16.10 7.69 -7.53
CA LYS A 148 17.15 8.70 -7.80
C LYS A 148 16.93 9.99 -7.01
N THR A 149 15.72 10.53 -7.00
CA THR A 149 15.41 11.76 -6.23
C THR A 149 15.44 11.50 -4.73
N ASN A 150 14.92 10.36 -4.25
CA ASN A 150 15.04 9.99 -2.83
C ASN A 150 16.47 9.60 -2.46
N ARG A 151 17.26 8.91 -3.29
CA ARG A 151 18.68 8.65 -2.99
C ARG A 151 19.47 9.96 -2.94
N ASN A 152 19.29 10.85 -3.90
CA ASN A 152 19.95 12.17 -3.88
C ASN A 152 19.53 12.97 -2.64
N PHE A 153 18.25 12.96 -2.27
CA PHE A 153 17.75 13.59 -1.04
C PHE A 153 18.32 12.93 0.22
N ILE A 154 18.36 11.59 0.28
CA ILE A 154 18.94 10.82 1.38
C ILE A 154 20.44 11.09 1.51
N GLU A 155 21.18 11.14 0.40
CA GLU A 155 22.61 11.46 0.38
C GLU A 155 22.88 12.90 0.83
N THR A 156 22.11 13.87 0.32
CA THR A 156 22.21 15.28 0.75
C THR A 156 21.94 15.43 2.26
N LEU A 157 20.92 14.73 2.79
CA LEU A 157 20.63 14.73 4.22
C LEU A 157 21.75 14.08 5.03
N LEU A 158 22.32 12.96 4.57
CA LEU A 158 23.44 12.29 5.24
C LEU A 158 24.69 13.17 5.28
N ASP A 159 24.97 13.91 4.21
CA ASP A 159 26.09 14.85 4.16
C ASP A 159 25.87 16.04 5.12
N GLN A 160 24.62 16.52 5.28
CA GLN A 160 24.26 17.53 6.29
C GLN A 160 24.39 17.04 7.74
N PHE A 161 24.10 15.75 7.99
CA PHE A 161 24.37 15.12 9.29
C PHE A 161 25.88 15.02 9.56
N GLU A 162 26.71 14.80 8.54
CA GLU A 162 28.18 14.76 8.66
C GLU A 162 28.79 16.15 8.88
N ALA A 163 28.21 17.20 8.28
CA ALA A 163 28.57 18.59 8.50
C ALA A 163 28.18 19.13 9.88
N GLY A 164 27.33 18.41 10.63
CA GLY A 164 26.88 18.79 11.98
C GLY A 164 25.77 19.84 12.02
N GLU A 165 25.13 20.12 10.88
CA GLU A 165 24.08 21.12 10.73
C GLU A 165 22.67 20.56 10.97
N ALA A 166 22.50 19.23 10.89
CA ALA A 166 21.20 18.56 10.99
C ALA A 166 21.01 17.78 12.30
N ASN A 167 19.77 17.71 12.79
CA ASN A 167 19.37 17.00 13.99
C ASN A 167 18.18 16.08 13.71
N PHE A 168 18.28 14.80 14.08
CA PHE A 168 17.22 13.80 13.94
C PHE A 168 15.83 14.31 14.37
N TRP A 169 15.73 15.11 15.44
CA TRP A 169 14.44 15.58 15.93
C TRP A 169 13.78 16.64 15.04
N ALA A 170 14.58 17.53 14.44
CA ALA A 170 14.10 18.61 13.58
C ALA A 170 13.91 18.11 12.13
N ASP A 171 14.85 17.33 11.61
CA ASP A 171 14.91 17.02 10.17
C ASP A 171 14.29 15.67 9.80
N ILE A 172 14.05 14.79 10.78
CA ILE A 172 13.47 13.46 10.55
C ILE A 172 12.16 13.30 11.33
N HIS A 173 12.16 13.57 12.64
CA HIS A 173 10.99 13.28 13.48
C HIS A 173 9.84 14.27 13.27
N GLN A 174 10.10 15.58 13.19
CA GLN A 174 9.07 16.58 12.91
C GLN A 174 8.43 16.42 11.51
N PRO A 175 9.20 16.38 10.42
CA PRO A 175 8.62 16.23 9.08
C PRO A 175 7.93 14.87 8.89
N PHE A 176 8.30 13.83 9.63
CA PHE A 176 7.52 12.59 9.69
C PHE A 176 6.17 12.77 10.39
N LYS A 177 6.11 13.52 11.50
CA LYS A 177 4.87 13.81 12.23
C LYS A 177 3.91 14.70 11.43
N GLU A 178 4.45 15.57 10.59
CA GLU A 178 3.71 16.49 9.72
C GLU A 178 3.33 15.89 8.35
N ASN A 179 3.53 14.58 8.15
CA ASN A 179 3.26 13.84 6.90
C ASN A 179 4.09 14.28 5.68
N HIS A 180 5.17 15.04 5.87
CA HIS A 180 6.10 15.42 4.80
C HIS A 180 7.08 14.29 4.43
N LEU A 181 7.24 13.27 5.30
CA LEU A 181 8.09 12.09 5.06
C LEU A 181 7.29 10.79 5.15
N THR A 182 7.46 9.92 4.16
CA THR A 182 6.86 8.58 4.18
C THR A 182 7.67 7.62 5.06
N ARG A 183 7.00 6.61 5.61
CA ARG A 183 7.64 5.57 6.42
C ARG A 183 8.73 4.81 5.67
N ASP A 184 8.55 4.59 4.37
CA ASP A 184 9.53 3.88 3.54
C ASP A 184 10.78 4.72 3.28
N THR A 185 10.63 6.04 3.06
CA THR A 185 11.77 6.97 2.94
C THR A 185 12.62 6.98 4.21
N VAL A 186 11.99 7.06 5.39
CA VAL A 186 12.69 7.04 6.69
C VAL A 186 13.40 5.69 6.91
N ARG A 187 12.78 4.58 6.52
CA ARG A 187 13.40 3.25 6.61
C ARG A 187 14.65 3.15 5.72
N SER A 188 14.57 3.64 4.49
CA SER A 188 15.69 3.65 3.55
C SER A 188 16.83 4.55 4.03
N LEU A 189 16.53 5.75 4.55
CA LEU A 189 17.52 6.65 5.16
C LEU A 189 18.31 5.96 6.28
N ILE A 190 17.62 5.23 7.15
CA ILE A 190 18.24 4.62 8.33
C ILE A 190 19.06 3.38 7.95
N LEU A 191 18.61 2.62 6.94
CA LEU A 191 19.40 1.52 6.38
C LEU A 191 20.65 2.05 5.67
N ALA A 192 20.54 3.15 4.91
CA ALA A 192 21.66 3.81 4.27
C ALA A 192 22.67 4.33 5.31
N ALA A 193 22.19 5.00 6.37
CA ALA A 193 23.02 5.46 7.48
C ALA A 193 23.72 4.29 8.22
N LYS A 194 23.01 3.19 8.45
CA LYS A 194 23.59 1.99 9.09
C LYS A 194 24.72 1.40 8.25
N ASN A 195 24.56 1.38 6.92
CA ASN A 195 25.58 0.88 6.00
C ASN A 195 26.79 1.82 5.91
N ARG A 196 26.56 3.15 5.87
CA ARG A 196 27.61 4.18 5.76
C ARG A 196 28.44 4.33 7.03
N TYR A 197 27.81 4.30 8.21
CA TYR A 197 28.54 4.47 9.49
C TYR A 197 29.03 3.17 10.12
N GLN A 198 28.57 2.00 9.68
CA GLN A 198 28.92 0.68 10.24
C GLN A 198 28.91 0.62 11.79
N THR A 199 27.97 1.31 12.43
CA THR A 199 27.93 1.45 13.89
C THR A 199 26.74 0.73 14.51
N ASN A 200 26.92 0.32 15.77
CA ASN A 200 25.84 -0.21 16.61
C ASN A 200 24.77 0.86 16.85
N LEU A 201 23.56 0.44 17.21
CA LEU A 201 22.39 1.32 17.43
C LEU A 201 22.68 2.56 18.32
N PRO A 202 23.49 2.49 19.39
CA PRO A 202 23.88 3.67 20.16
C PRO A 202 24.81 4.63 19.41
N GLY A 203 25.71 4.10 18.58
CA GLY A 203 26.60 4.90 17.73
C GLY A 203 25.84 5.61 16.60
N LEU A 204 24.83 4.95 16.04
CA LEU A 204 23.94 5.54 15.03
C LEU A 204 23.11 6.69 15.61
N ALA A 205 22.63 6.57 16.85
CA ALA A 205 21.90 7.65 17.53
C ALA A 205 22.76 8.89 17.78
N VAL A 206 24.05 8.72 18.06
CA VAL A 206 24.99 9.85 18.21
C VAL A 206 25.29 10.50 16.87
N LYS A 207 25.48 9.70 15.81
CA LYS A 207 25.80 10.20 14.46
C LYS A 207 24.64 10.91 13.77
N LEU A 208 23.40 10.50 14.04
CA LEU A 208 22.21 11.20 13.56
C LEU A 208 21.82 12.42 14.42
N GLY A 209 22.63 12.78 15.44
CA GLY A 209 22.34 13.92 16.31
C GLY A 209 21.19 13.69 17.31
N ALA A 210 20.69 12.46 17.45
CA ALA A 210 19.61 12.14 18.40
C ALA A 210 20.07 12.16 19.87
N CYS A 211 21.37 11.91 20.13
CA CYS A 211 22.02 12.00 21.45
C CYS A 211 23.42 12.64 21.35
N LYS A 212 23.86 13.42 22.35
CA LYS A 212 25.16 14.12 22.30
C LYS A 212 26.34 13.26 22.77
N THR A 213 26.10 12.25 23.63
CA THR A 213 27.20 11.48 24.24
C THR A 213 26.99 9.95 24.13
N ARG A 214 28.07 9.19 23.91
CA ARG A 214 28.07 7.72 24.02
C ARG A 214 27.95 7.23 25.48
N SER A 215 28.25 8.09 26.47
CA SER A 215 28.23 7.76 27.88
C SER A 215 26.86 8.03 28.51
N HIS A 216 26.24 6.96 29.01
CA HIS A 216 24.91 6.92 29.62
C HIS A 216 24.82 7.58 31.00
N LEU A 217 25.12 8.89 31.14
CA LEU A 217 25.18 9.55 32.44
C LEU A 217 24.06 10.58 32.73
N GLU A 218 23.30 11.05 31.74
CA GLU A 218 22.17 11.98 31.99
C GLU A 218 20.78 11.33 31.79
N SER A 219 19.88 11.53 32.76
CA SER A 219 18.50 10.98 32.77
C SER A 219 17.69 11.38 31.52
N ASP A 220 17.92 12.58 31.00
CA ASP A 220 17.21 13.10 29.83
C ASP A 220 17.75 12.57 28.49
N GLU A 221 19.05 12.24 28.42
CA GLU A 221 19.63 11.58 27.23
C GLU A 221 19.14 10.14 27.10
N ARG A 222 18.96 9.42 28.22
CA ARG A 222 18.35 8.08 28.21
C ARG A 222 16.91 8.11 27.70
N LYS A 223 16.11 9.11 28.09
CA LYS A 223 14.74 9.28 27.57
C LYS A 223 14.73 9.53 26.05
N LYS A 224 15.64 10.38 25.54
CA LYS A 224 15.78 10.64 24.10
C LYS A 224 16.18 9.37 23.34
N PHE A 225 17.12 8.59 23.86
CA PHE A 225 17.51 7.31 23.26
C PHE A 225 16.38 6.28 23.24
N ILE A 226 15.59 6.18 24.32
CA ILE A 226 14.42 5.29 24.38
C ILE A 226 13.34 5.72 23.38
N SER A 227 13.11 7.03 23.24
CA SER A 227 12.15 7.58 22.27
C SER A 227 12.59 7.29 20.83
N PHE A 228 13.87 7.51 20.52
CA PHE A 228 14.48 7.12 19.23
C PHE A 228 14.32 5.62 18.97
N LYS A 229 14.67 4.76 19.93
CA LYS A 229 14.51 3.30 19.81
C LYS A 229 13.05 2.91 19.55
N ASN A 230 12.11 3.51 20.27
CA ASN A 230 10.68 3.24 20.07
C ASN A 230 10.21 3.69 18.67
N PHE A 231 10.67 4.84 18.19
CA PHE A 231 10.36 5.31 16.85
C PHE A 231 10.83 4.33 15.77
N LEU A 232 12.04 3.80 15.89
CA LEU A 232 12.60 2.83 14.94
C LEU A 232 11.86 1.49 14.93
N TYR A 233 11.63 0.92 16.12
CA TYR A 233 11.08 -0.44 16.23
C TYR A 233 9.56 -0.49 16.21
N LYS A 234 8.87 0.49 16.79
CA LYS A 234 7.40 0.51 16.84
C LYS A 234 6.79 1.24 15.64
N THR A 235 7.37 2.37 15.22
CA THR A 235 6.79 3.23 14.17
C THR A 235 7.30 2.85 12.78
N VAL A 236 8.62 2.75 12.61
CA VAL A 236 9.23 2.41 11.31
C VAL A 236 9.26 0.89 11.07
N LYS A 237 9.23 0.08 12.15
CA LYS A 237 9.38 -1.39 12.16
C LYS A 237 10.62 -1.88 11.43
N ILE A 238 11.78 -1.35 11.82
CA ILE A 238 13.05 -1.94 11.43
C ILE A 238 13.16 -3.28 12.17
N SER A 239 13.31 -4.39 11.43
CA SER A 239 13.42 -5.72 12.05
C SER A 239 14.69 -5.75 12.92
N SER A 240 14.56 -6.19 14.17
CA SER A 240 15.70 -6.52 15.02
C SER A 240 16.41 -7.71 14.38
N ASN A 241 17.60 -7.51 13.84
CA ASN A 241 18.60 -8.57 13.72
C ASN A 241 19.55 -8.40 14.89
#